data_AF-A0A6C0CZS7-F1
#
_entry.id   AF-A0A6C0CZS7-F1
#
_cell.length_a   1.000
_cell.length_b   1.000
_cell.length_c   1.000
_cell.angle_alpha   90.00
_cell.angle_beta   90.00
_cell.angle_gamma   90.00
#
_symmetry.space_group_name_H-M   'P 1'
#
loop_
_entity.id
_entity.type
_entity.pdbx_description
1 polymer ?
#
loop_
_entity_poly.entity_id
_entity_poly.type
_entity_poly.pdbx_seq_one_letter_code
_entity_poly.pdbx_strand_id
1 'polypeptide(L)'
;MHSAYIISLKKSEHLLTELAKYNVSGTFITGIDGKKLNKLELTKEVGSFYSTILPRSVIGCGLSHILAWREFLKTDKEHIIIFEDDVILEPNFDELYTKAIENVPRDFDILYLGCFGCHSDRNFFTTIGDKLQLSTGPMQTVNQYIKTPNIALGAHAYVISRRGAETLIRLLDKKLYFHIDYCLQRLAKAEKIKTYVTTPRIAYQTSTDRVELSSNANNSHPLLFNYLLSNIHIDNKVRLNYLFTVSILTIGPFNITIWSIIFLLIGIFLGNRNFNFKDITFVYLLLSIPDLLIGNVSNIVCHYFLLITPFFLIKNKNDI
;
A
#
# COMPACT_ATOMS: atom_id res chain seq x y z
N MET A 1 15.62 -7.78 24.31
CA MET A 1 14.41 -7.27 23.64
C MET A 1 14.79 -6.37 22.48
N HIS A 2 14.26 -6.69 21.30
CA HIS A 2 14.38 -5.89 20.09
C HIS A 2 13.52 -4.63 20.22
N SER A 3 14.06 -3.46 19.92
CA SER A 3 13.30 -2.21 20.00
C SER A 3 12.52 -1.98 18.71
N ALA A 4 11.22 -1.68 18.83
CA ALA A 4 10.36 -1.38 17.70
C ALA A 4 9.54 -0.10 17.92
N TYR A 5 9.29 0.61 16.83
CA TYR A 5 8.22 1.60 16.74
C TYR A 5 7.02 1.02 16.02
N ILE A 6 5.85 1.31 16.54
CA ILE A 6 4.57 0.87 15.98
C ILE A 6 3.82 2.12 15.54
N ILE A 7 3.63 2.27 14.24
CA ILE A 7 2.85 3.35 13.66
C ILE A 7 1.38 2.95 13.75
N SER A 8 0.60 3.73 14.50
CA SER A 8 -0.86 3.54 14.57
C SER A 8 -1.59 4.83 14.88
N LEU A 9 -2.81 4.95 14.37
CA LEU A 9 -3.75 5.99 14.80
C LEU A 9 -4.31 5.72 16.20
N LYS A 10 -4.30 4.46 16.68
CA LYS A 10 -4.85 4.05 17.98
C LYS A 10 -3.93 3.05 18.67
N LYS A 11 -3.58 3.32 19.93
CA LYS A 11 -2.78 2.38 20.72
C LYS A 11 -3.54 1.05 20.91
N SER A 12 -2.79 -0.04 20.88
CA SER A 12 -3.30 -1.41 21.04
C SER A 12 -2.42 -2.19 22.03
N GLU A 13 -2.92 -2.37 23.25
CA GLU A 13 -2.24 -3.19 24.28
C GLU A 13 -2.14 -4.67 23.86
N HIS A 14 -3.13 -5.15 23.11
CA HIS A 14 -3.09 -6.48 22.52
C HIS A 14 -1.87 -6.64 21.60
N LEU A 15 -1.62 -5.68 20.69
CA LEU A 15 -0.46 -5.74 19.80
C LEU A 15 0.87 -5.71 20.58
N LEU A 16 0.98 -4.88 21.62
CA LEU A 16 2.18 -4.89 22.48
C LEU A 16 2.39 -6.26 23.15
N THR A 17 1.30 -6.88 23.62
CA THR A 17 1.34 -8.21 24.24
C THR A 17 1.75 -9.29 23.23
N GLU A 18 1.23 -9.24 22.01
CA GLU A 18 1.62 -10.16 20.94
C GLU A 18 3.10 -9.99 20.56
N LEU A 19 3.57 -8.75 20.38
CA LEU A 19 4.98 -8.48 20.05
C LEU A 19 5.94 -8.91 21.16
N ALA A 20 5.54 -8.76 22.43
CA ALA A 20 6.35 -9.17 23.58
C ALA A 20 6.65 -10.68 23.59
N LYS A 21 5.76 -11.53 23.04
CA LYS A 21 6.00 -12.98 22.88
C LYS A 21 7.23 -13.28 22.02
N TYR A 22 7.60 -12.35 21.14
CA TYR A 22 8.75 -12.46 20.23
C TYR A 22 9.94 -11.61 20.67
N ASN A 23 10.02 -11.29 21.98
CA ASN A 23 11.09 -10.48 22.55
C ASN A 23 11.17 -9.07 21.92
N VAL A 24 10.05 -8.53 21.41
CA VAL A 24 9.99 -7.17 20.84
C VAL A 24 9.38 -6.20 21.85
N SER A 25 10.13 -5.15 22.18
CA SER A 25 9.66 -4.01 22.97
C SER A 25 9.16 -2.90 22.04
N GLY A 26 7.84 -2.78 21.92
CA GLY A 26 7.18 -1.81 21.05
C GLY A 26 6.91 -0.47 21.74
N THR A 27 7.18 0.63 21.03
CA THR A 27 6.75 1.98 21.40
C THR A 27 5.83 2.55 20.33
N PHE A 28 4.63 3.00 20.70
CA PHE A 28 3.71 3.58 19.74
C PHE A 28 4.17 4.96 19.28
N ILE A 29 4.22 5.14 17.97
CA ILE A 29 4.25 6.44 17.29
C ILE A 29 2.83 6.73 16.85
N THR A 30 2.21 7.75 17.44
CA THR A 30 0.86 8.18 17.04
C THR A 30 0.91 8.68 15.61
N GLY A 31 0.31 7.91 14.70
CA GLY A 31 0.24 8.24 13.29
C GLY A 31 -0.57 9.50 13.01
N ILE A 32 -0.30 10.10 11.86
CA ILE A 32 -0.99 11.28 11.35
C ILE A 32 -2.20 10.83 10.55
N ASP A 33 -3.38 11.13 11.07
CA ASP A 33 -4.63 10.93 10.33
C ASP A 33 -4.77 12.00 9.25
N GLY A 34 -4.38 11.65 8.03
CA GLY A 34 -4.45 12.58 6.90
C GLY A 34 -5.87 13.10 6.61
N LYS A 35 -6.93 12.40 7.04
CA LYS A 35 -8.31 12.90 6.88
C LYS A 35 -8.58 14.13 7.74
N LYS A 36 -7.85 14.30 8.85
CA LYS A 36 -7.95 15.47 9.76
C LYS A 36 -7.14 16.68 9.30
N LEU A 37 -6.20 16.50 8.36
CA LEU A 37 -5.41 17.59 7.81
C LEU A 37 -6.26 18.47 6.88
N ASN A 38 -6.11 19.78 7.01
CA ASN A 38 -6.71 20.75 6.11
C ASN A 38 -5.88 20.91 4.82
N LYS A 39 -6.43 21.61 3.81
CA LYS A 39 -5.78 21.76 2.50
C LYS A 39 -4.41 22.44 2.59
N LEU A 40 -4.27 23.46 3.43
CA LEU A 40 -3.00 24.20 3.59
C LEU A 40 -1.92 23.31 4.21
N GLU A 41 -2.28 22.54 5.23
CA GLU A 41 -1.38 21.55 5.85
C GLU A 41 -0.93 20.50 4.83
N LEU A 42 -1.87 19.91 4.07
CA LEU A 42 -1.53 18.96 3.01
C LEU A 42 -0.61 19.57 1.94
N THR A 43 -0.93 20.77 1.46
CA THR A 43 -0.10 21.46 0.45
C THR A 43 1.30 21.78 0.96
N LYS A 44 1.47 22.07 2.25
CA LYS A 44 2.79 22.29 2.86
C LYS A 44 3.65 21.02 2.88
N GLU A 45 3.00 19.87 3.07
CA GLU A 45 3.68 18.58 3.22
C GLU A 45 3.93 17.86 1.88
N VAL A 46 3.10 18.06 0.86
CA VAL A 46 3.26 17.34 -0.43
C VAL A 46 3.20 18.23 -1.66
N GLY A 47 3.01 19.55 -1.50
CA GLY A 47 2.81 20.48 -2.60
C GLY A 47 1.39 20.47 -3.17
N SER A 48 1.05 21.51 -3.93
CA SER A 48 -0.32 21.75 -4.40
C SER A 48 -0.86 20.60 -5.26
N PHE A 49 -0.03 20.07 -6.15
CA PHE A 49 -0.42 18.99 -7.05
C PHE A 49 -0.80 17.72 -6.27
N TYR A 50 0.14 17.17 -5.49
CA TYR A 50 -0.10 15.95 -4.73
C TYR A 50 -1.14 16.10 -3.62
N SER A 51 -1.27 17.28 -3.01
CA SER A 51 -2.33 17.55 -2.04
C SER A 51 -3.74 17.50 -2.64
N THR A 52 -3.85 17.60 -3.97
CA THR A 52 -5.12 17.50 -4.71
C THR A 52 -5.40 16.08 -5.18
N ILE A 53 -4.37 15.36 -5.64
CA ILE A 53 -4.53 14.08 -6.32
C ILE A 53 -4.23 12.85 -5.47
N LEU A 54 -3.55 12.97 -4.32
CA LEU A 54 -3.28 11.82 -3.47
C LEU A 54 -4.40 11.61 -2.46
N PRO A 55 -4.82 10.36 -2.20
CA PRO A 55 -5.75 10.09 -1.12
C PRO A 55 -5.16 10.54 0.21
N ARG A 56 -5.98 11.19 1.04
CA ARG A 56 -5.52 11.72 2.33
C ARG A 56 -4.94 10.65 3.25
N SER A 57 -5.48 9.43 3.22
CA SER A 57 -4.93 8.29 3.99
C SER A 57 -3.50 7.95 3.58
N VAL A 58 -3.18 8.07 2.30
CA VAL A 58 -1.84 7.80 1.75
C VAL A 58 -0.84 8.85 2.24
N ILE A 59 -1.24 10.13 2.21
CA ILE A 59 -0.43 11.21 2.77
C ILE A 59 -0.21 10.99 4.27
N GLY A 60 -1.28 10.69 5.02
CA GLY A 60 -1.20 10.41 6.46
C GLY A 60 -0.27 9.25 6.80
N CYS A 61 -0.36 8.14 6.07
CA CYS A 61 0.54 6.99 6.19
C CYS A 61 2.01 7.43 5.98
N GLY A 62 2.33 8.06 4.85
CA GLY A 62 3.71 8.49 4.57
C GLY A 62 4.27 9.50 5.59
N LEU A 63 3.46 10.45 6.05
CA LEU A 63 3.87 11.39 7.10
C LEU A 63 4.09 10.70 8.45
N SER A 64 3.35 9.63 8.74
CA SER A 64 3.55 8.82 9.95
C SER A 64 4.87 8.08 9.96
N HIS A 65 5.31 7.54 8.81
CA HIS A 65 6.65 6.95 8.68
C HIS A 65 7.75 8.01 8.84
N ILE A 66 7.60 9.18 8.22
CA ILE A 66 8.55 10.30 8.39
C ILE A 66 8.65 10.74 9.86
N LEU A 67 7.51 10.80 10.56
CA LEU A 67 7.49 11.08 12.00
C LEU A 67 8.25 10.01 12.79
N ALA A 68 8.00 8.73 12.54
CA ALA A 68 8.70 7.63 13.20
C ALA A 68 10.22 7.69 12.97
N TRP A 69 10.66 8.02 11.74
CA TRP A 69 12.08 8.21 11.43
C TRP A 69 12.68 9.37 12.21
N ARG A 70 11.98 10.51 12.33
CA ARG A 70 12.45 11.66 13.11
C ARG A 70 12.57 11.33 14.59
N GLU A 71 11.60 10.63 15.17
CA GLU A 71 11.69 10.19 16.56
C GLU A 71 12.86 9.23 16.76
N PHE A 72 13.12 8.34 15.81
CA PHE A 72 14.23 7.40 15.87
C PHE A 72 15.59 8.11 15.86
N LEU A 73 15.74 9.18 15.07
CA LEU A 73 16.96 9.99 15.01
C LEU A 73 17.26 10.75 16.31
N LYS A 74 16.32 10.86 17.25
CA LYS A 74 16.56 11.47 18.58
C LYS A 74 17.24 10.51 19.57
N THR A 75 17.38 9.24 19.19
CA THR A 75 18.02 8.20 20.01
C THR A 75 19.49 8.02 19.62
N ASP A 76 20.23 7.21 20.35
CA ASP A 76 21.61 6.79 20.03
C ASP A 76 21.68 5.43 19.31
N LYS A 77 20.53 4.82 18.98
CA LYS A 77 20.46 3.50 18.36
C LYS A 77 20.87 3.50 16.89
N GLU A 78 21.63 2.50 16.47
CA GLU A 78 22.07 2.36 15.06
C GLU A 78 20.93 2.02 14.08
N HIS A 79 19.90 1.32 14.57
CA HIS A 79 18.76 0.90 13.79
C HIS A 79 17.53 0.71 14.68
N ILE A 80 16.35 0.64 14.07
CA ILE A 80 15.10 0.32 14.76
C ILE A 80 14.16 -0.45 13.85
N ILE A 81 13.33 -1.32 14.44
CA ILE A 81 12.22 -1.96 13.73
C ILE A 81 11.06 -0.96 13.64
N ILE A 82 10.46 -0.84 12.46
CA ILE A 82 9.20 -0.13 12.24
C ILE A 82 8.14 -1.14 11.86
N PHE A 83 7.02 -1.11 12.58
CA PHE A 83 5.81 -1.86 12.28
C PHE A 83 4.63 -0.93 12.02
N GLU A 84 3.71 -1.36 11.16
CA GLU A 84 2.33 -0.87 11.13
C GLU A 84 1.48 -1.66 12.14
N ASP A 85 0.27 -1.17 12.43
CA ASP A 85 -0.59 -1.71 13.49
C ASP A 85 -1.31 -3.03 13.14
N ASP A 86 -1.23 -3.44 11.88
CA ASP A 86 -1.86 -4.64 11.35
C ASP A 86 -0.85 -5.78 11.12
N VAL A 87 0.37 -5.65 11.65
CA VAL A 87 1.47 -6.61 11.51
C VAL A 87 1.18 -7.96 12.20
N ILE A 88 1.65 -9.04 11.58
CA ILE A 88 1.71 -10.39 12.13
C ILE A 88 3.13 -10.91 11.99
N LEU A 89 3.67 -11.53 13.04
CA LEU A 89 5.01 -12.11 13.04
C LEU A 89 4.96 -13.63 12.90
N GLU A 90 5.97 -14.21 12.25
CA GLU A 90 6.17 -15.67 12.24
C GLU A 90 6.47 -16.21 13.65
N PRO A 91 6.08 -17.46 13.98
CA PRO A 91 6.37 -18.08 15.27
C PRO A 91 7.84 -18.02 15.70
N ASN A 92 8.77 -18.06 14.76
CA ASN A 92 10.22 -18.01 14.97
C ASN A 92 10.83 -16.62 14.68
N PHE A 93 10.03 -15.55 14.77
CA PHE A 93 10.48 -14.19 14.47
C PHE A 93 11.75 -13.79 15.23
N ASP A 94 11.82 -14.02 16.54
CA ASP A 94 12.95 -13.60 17.39
C ASP A 94 14.29 -14.16 16.88
N GLU A 95 14.32 -15.47 16.62
CA GLU A 95 15.50 -16.17 16.11
C GLU A 95 15.88 -15.69 14.71
N LEU A 96 14.91 -15.61 13.79
CA LEU A 96 15.18 -15.23 12.40
C LEU A 96 15.56 -13.74 12.27
N TYR A 97 14.93 -12.86 13.05
CA TYR A 97 15.29 -11.46 13.12
C TYR A 97 16.73 -11.29 13.59
N THR A 98 17.10 -11.97 14.68
CA THR A 98 18.47 -11.92 15.24
C THR A 98 19.50 -12.37 14.21
N LYS A 99 19.27 -13.50 13.54
CA LYS A 99 20.14 -13.98 12.46
C LYS A 99 20.20 -13.00 11.29
N ALA A 100 19.06 -12.43 10.88
CA ALA A 100 19.01 -11.49 9.78
C ALA A 100 19.79 -10.19 10.07
N ILE A 101 19.59 -9.57 11.24
CA ILE A 101 20.24 -8.31 11.58
C ILE A 101 21.76 -8.47 11.80
N GLU A 102 22.21 -9.63 12.28
CA GLU A 102 23.65 -9.95 12.40
C GLU A 102 24.33 -10.18 11.03
N ASN A 103 23.57 -10.60 10.02
CA ASN A 103 24.10 -11.01 8.71
C ASN A 103 23.73 -10.05 7.57
N VAL A 104 22.97 -8.99 7.81
CA VAL A 104 22.70 -7.96 6.78
C VAL A 104 23.96 -7.14 6.53
N PRO A 105 24.27 -6.76 5.27
CA PRO A 105 25.39 -5.86 5.00
C PRO A 105 25.30 -4.58 5.83
N ARG A 106 26.41 -4.19 6.48
CA ARG A 106 26.45 -3.07 7.44
C ARG A 106 26.01 -1.72 6.86
N ASP A 107 26.04 -1.60 5.54
CA ASP A 107 25.65 -0.41 4.80
C ASP A 107 24.19 -0.46 4.32
N PHE A 108 23.33 -1.29 4.91
CA PHE A 108 21.90 -1.26 4.62
C PHE A 108 21.24 0.06 5.05
N ASP A 109 20.25 0.50 4.29
CA ASP A 109 19.34 1.57 4.71
C ASP A 109 18.03 0.99 5.22
N ILE A 110 17.52 -0.04 4.54
CA ILE A 110 16.28 -0.74 4.90
C ILE A 110 16.50 -2.25 4.79
N LEU A 111 16.11 -2.99 5.84
CA LEU A 111 15.94 -4.43 5.82
C LEU A 111 14.45 -4.75 6.00
N TYR A 112 13.77 -5.15 4.95
CA TYR A 112 12.37 -5.55 5.01
C TYR A 112 12.23 -6.91 5.72
N LEU A 113 11.38 -6.93 6.75
CA LEU A 113 10.98 -8.15 7.46
C LEU A 113 9.74 -8.78 6.80
N GLY A 114 8.94 -7.93 6.14
CA GLY A 114 7.80 -8.28 5.33
C GLY A 114 7.59 -7.26 4.21
N CYS A 115 7.26 -7.74 3.02
CA CYS A 115 6.95 -6.95 1.83
C CYS A 115 6.25 -7.83 0.78
N PHE A 116 5.67 -7.21 -0.23
CA PHE A 116 5.08 -7.84 -1.41
C PHE A 116 6.07 -7.85 -2.57
N GLY A 117 6.11 -8.96 -3.30
CA GLY A 117 6.99 -9.09 -4.48
C GLY A 117 8.47 -9.39 -4.17
N CYS A 118 8.84 -9.56 -2.90
CA CYS A 118 10.25 -9.62 -2.49
C CYS A 118 10.81 -11.03 -2.26
N HIS A 119 9.98 -12.09 -2.31
CA HIS A 119 10.39 -13.48 -2.03
C HIS A 119 10.21 -14.45 -3.19
N SER A 120 9.60 -14.02 -4.29
CA SER A 120 9.38 -14.84 -5.48
C SER A 120 10.01 -14.20 -6.70
N ASP A 121 10.70 -14.98 -7.52
CA ASP A 121 11.21 -14.53 -8.82
C ASP A 121 10.08 -14.04 -9.72
N ARG A 122 8.91 -14.70 -9.67
CA ARG A 122 7.70 -14.29 -10.37
C ARG A 122 6.44 -14.41 -9.53
N ASN A 123 5.74 -13.30 -9.36
CA ASN A 123 4.37 -13.22 -8.88
C ASN A 123 3.68 -12.01 -9.54
N PHE A 124 2.47 -11.68 -9.09
CA PHE A 124 1.74 -10.51 -9.59
C PHE A 124 2.56 -9.23 -9.47
N PHE A 125 3.16 -8.98 -8.29
CA PHE A 125 3.89 -7.75 -7.99
C PHE A 125 5.17 -7.61 -8.81
N THR A 126 5.96 -8.66 -8.96
CA THR A 126 7.17 -8.59 -9.82
C THR A 126 6.80 -8.42 -11.29
N THR A 127 5.76 -9.11 -11.77
CA THR A 127 5.30 -8.97 -13.17
C THR A 127 4.82 -7.55 -13.49
N ILE A 128 4.01 -6.96 -12.61
CA ILE A 128 3.54 -5.58 -12.80
C ILE A 128 4.67 -4.58 -12.55
N GLY A 129 5.53 -4.83 -11.56
CA GLY A 129 6.71 -4.02 -11.28
C GLY A 129 7.63 -3.90 -12.48
N ASP A 130 7.92 -5.00 -13.17
CA ASP A 130 8.73 -5.02 -14.39
C ASP A 130 8.08 -4.18 -15.50
N LYS A 131 6.77 -4.34 -15.74
CA LYS A 131 6.02 -3.55 -16.73
C LYS A 131 6.01 -2.06 -16.43
N LEU A 132 5.94 -1.69 -15.16
CA LEU A 132 5.98 -0.30 -14.69
C LEU A 132 7.41 0.22 -14.52
N GLN A 133 8.42 -0.56 -14.91
CA GLN A 133 9.84 -0.23 -14.74
C GLN A 133 10.15 0.15 -13.29
N LEU A 134 9.72 -0.66 -12.33
CA LEU A 134 10.01 -0.49 -10.91
C LEU A 134 11.11 -1.44 -10.41
N SER A 135 11.44 -2.47 -11.18
CA SER A 135 12.50 -3.43 -10.87
C SER A 135 13.83 -2.77 -10.52
N THR A 136 14.46 -3.24 -9.45
CA THR A 136 15.85 -2.92 -9.06
C THR A 136 16.88 -3.89 -9.67
N GLY A 137 16.44 -4.79 -10.55
CA GLY A 137 17.25 -5.89 -11.09
C GLY A 137 16.82 -7.26 -10.56
N PRO A 138 17.52 -8.34 -10.95
CA PRO A 138 17.21 -9.67 -10.47
C PRO A 138 17.42 -9.79 -8.96
N MET A 139 16.58 -10.57 -8.29
CA MET A 139 16.78 -10.91 -6.88
C MET A 139 18.09 -11.69 -6.72
N GLN A 140 18.90 -11.35 -5.73
CA GLN A 140 20.17 -12.04 -5.47
C GLN A 140 20.27 -12.50 -4.02
N THR A 141 20.76 -13.71 -3.82
CA THR A 141 21.07 -14.23 -2.49
C THR A 141 22.37 -13.60 -1.99
N VAL A 142 22.31 -12.90 -0.85
CA VAL A 142 23.49 -12.36 -0.17
C VAL A 142 24.08 -13.41 0.77
N ASN A 143 23.21 -14.05 1.55
CA ASN A 143 23.52 -15.21 2.40
C ASN A 143 22.22 -15.97 2.70
N GLN A 144 22.29 -16.99 3.55
CA GLN A 144 21.13 -17.84 3.89
C GLN A 144 19.97 -17.10 4.59
N TYR A 145 20.19 -15.88 5.12
CA TYR A 145 19.20 -15.07 5.82
C TYR A 145 18.79 -13.81 5.07
N ILE A 146 19.54 -13.40 4.04
CA ILE A 146 19.40 -12.10 3.38
C ILE A 146 19.42 -12.22 1.85
N LYS A 147 18.52 -11.49 1.19
CA LYS A 147 18.52 -11.28 -0.27
C LYS A 147 18.42 -9.80 -0.62
N THR A 148 18.84 -9.44 -1.82
CA THR A 148 18.44 -8.18 -2.46
C THR A 148 17.13 -8.40 -3.23
N PRO A 149 16.06 -7.65 -2.96
CA PRO A 149 14.80 -7.81 -3.69
C PRO A 149 14.86 -7.19 -5.09
N ASN A 150 14.09 -7.75 -6.03
CA ASN A 150 13.70 -7.09 -7.29
C ASN A 150 12.62 -6.02 -7.04
N ILE A 151 11.56 -6.40 -6.32
CA ILE A 151 10.45 -5.53 -5.91
C ILE A 151 10.24 -5.73 -4.41
N ALA A 152 10.04 -4.65 -3.67
CA ALA A 152 9.63 -4.66 -2.27
C ALA A 152 8.58 -3.56 -2.05
N LEU A 153 7.30 -3.95 -2.16
CA LEU A 153 6.15 -3.08 -1.85
C LEU A 153 5.58 -3.42 -0.47
N GLY A 154 4.80 -2.53 0.11
CA GLY A 154 4.41 -2.59 1.52
C GLY A 154 5.48 -2.04 2.47
N ALA A 155 5.02 -1.41 3.56
CA ALA A 155 5.86 -0.83 4.60
C ALA A 155 5.47 -1.31 6.01
N HIS A 156 4.71 -2.42 6.09
CA HIS A 156 4.13 -2.94 7.33
C HIS A 156 5.18 -3.45 8.33
N ALA A 157 6.36 -3.87 7.86
CA ALA A 157 7.43 -4.36 8.73
C ALA A 157 8.83 -4.25 8.10
N TYR A 158 9.67 -3.35 8.61
CA TYR A 158 11.06 -3.21 8.18
C TYR A 158 11.95 -2.68 9.29
N VAL A 159 13.26 -2.94 9.18
CA VAL A 159 14.29 -2.26 9.97
C VAL A 159 14.85 -1.12 9.16
N ILE A 160 15.07 0.02 9.81
CA ILE A 160 15.74 1.16 9.20
C ILE A 160 17.01 1.50 9.98
N SER A 161 18.12 1.69 9.27
CA SER A 161 19.36 2.18 9.86
C SER A 161 19.32 3.69 10.08
N ARG A 162 20.18 4.23 10.94
CA ARG A 162 20.32 5.68 11.16
C ARG A 162 20.57 6.43 9.84
N ARG A 163 21.53 5.94 9.04
CA ARG A 163 21.85 6.48 7.71
C ARG A 163 20.65 6.43 6.76
N GLY A 164 19.89 5.33 6.81
CA GLY A 164 18.66 5.16 6.04
C GLY A 164 17.62 6.22 6.41
N ALA A 165 17.34 6.39 7.70
CA ALA A 165 16.39 7.38 8.21
C ALA A 165 16.77 8.81 7.83
N GLU A 166 18.05 9.20 7.98
CA GLU A 166 18.55 10.51 7.56
C GLU A 166 18.38 10.74 6.05
N THR A 167 18.69 9.72 5.25
CA THR A 167 18.57 9.78 3.80
C THR A 167 17.11 9.89 3.35
N LEU A 168 16.22 9.10 3.93
CA LEU A 168 14.80 9.13 3.60
C LEU A 168 14.14 10.44 4.03
N ILE A 169 14.45 10.97 5.21
CA ILE A 169 13.95 12.30 5.64
C ILE A 169 14.42 13.36 4.64
N ARG A 170 15.71 13.39 4.28
CA ARG A 170 16.25 14.38 3.31
C ARG A 170 15.54 14.33 1.95
N LEU A 171 15.15 13.13 1.51
CA LEU A 171 14.59 12.89 0.18
C LEU A 171 13.05 13.00 0.14
N LEU A 172 12.35 12.66 1.22
CA LEU A 172 10.89 12.51 1.24
C LEU A 172 10.16 13.52 2.15
N ASP A 173 10.84 14.10 3.13
CA ASP A 173 10.23 15.13 3.97
C ASP A 173 9.83 16.34 3.12
N LYS A 174 8.55 16.71 3.21
CA LYS A 174 7.89 17.72 2.36
C LYS A 174 7.95 17.44 0.84
N LYS A 175 8.29 16.21 0.45
CA LYS A 175 8.55 15.78 -0.94
C LYS A 175 7.86 14.46 -1.26
N LEU A 176 6.91 14.03 -0.43
CA LEU A 176 6.16 12.81 -0.68
C LEU A 176 5.30 13.00 -1.94
N TYR A 177 5.42 12.06 -2.88
CA TYR A 177 4.78 12.13 -4.20
C TYR A 177 3.83 10.96 -4.47
N PHE A 178 3.80 9.94 -3.61
CA PHE A 178 2.90 8.79 -3.72
C PHE A 178 2.84 8.01 -2.40
N HIS A 179 2.31 6.79 -2.43
CA HIS A 179 2.42 5.83 -1.33
C HIS A 179 3.87 5.63 -0.91
N ILE A 180 4.10 5.50 0.40
CA ILE A 180 5.44 5.50 0.97
C ILE A 180 6.28 4.32 0.45
N ASP A 181 5.69 3.14 0.34
CA ASP A 181 6.32 1.93 -0.18
C ASP A 181 6.76 2.09 -1.65
N TYR A 182 5.93 2.72 -2.50
CA TYR A 182 6.29 3.08 -3.86
C TYR A 182 7.43 4.10 -3.90
N CYS A 183 7.42 5.09 -3.00
CA CYS A 183 8.53 6.04 -2.88
C CYS A 183 9.84 5.31 -2.53
N LEU A 184 9.81 4.37 -1.58
CA LEU A 184 10.97 3.55 -1.21
C LEU A 184 11.46 2.71 -2.40
N GLN A 185 10.57 2.00 -3.10
CA GLN A 185 10.91 1.21 -4.30
C GLN A 185 11.59 2.07 -5.37
N ARG A 186 11.08 3.28 -5.62
CA ARG A 186 11.65 4.21 -6.61
C ARG A 186 13.02 4.72 -6.19
N LEU A 187 13.23 4.98 -4.91
CA LEU A 187 14.53 5.39 -4.38
C LEU A 187 15.55 4.23 -4.44
N ALA A 188 15.11 3.00 -4.16
CA ALA A 188 15.94 1.81 -4.29
C ALA A 188 16.35 1.58 -5.74
N LYS A 189 15.40 1.66 -6.69
CA LYS A 189 15.68 1.59 -8.13
C LYS A 189 16.66 2.67 -8.59
N ALA A 190 16.56 3.88 -8.03
CA ALA A 190 17.47 4.98 -8.35
C ALA A 190 18.80 4.92 -7.58
N GLU A 191 19.08 3.80 -6.90
CA GLU A 191 20.28 3.55 -6.10
C GLU A 191 20.52 4.62 -5.02
N LYS A 192 19.45 5.27 -4.54
CA LYS A 192 19.52 6.28 -3.48
C LYS A 192 19.47 5.68 -2.08
N ILE A 193 19.00 4.44 -1.97
CA ILE A 193 18.98 3.65 -0.73
C ILE A 193 19.35 2.20 -1.03
N LYS A 194 19.97 1.52 -0.07
CA LYS A 194 20.31 0.10 -0.11
C LYS A 194 19.27 -0.71 0.66
N THR A 195 18.52 -1.53 -0.07
CA THR A 195 17.43 -2.34 0.48
C THR A 195 17.77 -3.82 0.46
N TYR A 196 17.45 -4.50 1.54
CA TYR A 196 17.57 -5.95 1.68
C TYR A 196 16.27 -6.53 2.23
N VAL A 197 16.09 -7.84 2.09
CA VAL A 197 14.94 -8.57 2.63
C VAL A 197 15.41 -9.80 3.39
N THR A 198 14.69 -10.17 4.45
CA THR A 198 14.95 -11.43 5.16
C THR A 198 14.57 -12.63 4.29
N THR A 199 15.24 -13.76 4.45
CA THR A 199 14.81 -15.05 3.89
C THR A 199 14.82 -16.11 5.01
N PRO A 200 13.66 -16.67 5.39
CA PRO A 200 12.33 -16.45 4.83
C PRO A 200 11.75 -15.06 5.19
N ARG A 201 10.55 -14.76 4.65
CA ARG A 201 9.72 -13.63 5.12
C ARG A 201 9.31 -13.90 6.56
N ILE A 202 9.44 -12.92 7.45
CA ILE A 202 9.18 -13.12 8.90
C ILE A 202 8.06 -12.26 9.46
N ALA A 203 7.53 -11.34 8.66
CA ALA A 203 6.40 -10.51 9.02
C ALA A 203 5.42 -10.33 7.85
N TYR A 204 4.14 -10.21 8.16
CA TYR A 204 3.02 -10.05 7.24
C TYR A 204 2.07 -8.99 7.76
N GLN A 205 1.07 -8.62 6.97
CA GLN A 205 -0.01 -7.75 7.40
C GLN A 205 -1.35 -8.47 7.31
N THR A 206 -2.26 -8.16 8.24
CA THR A 206 -3.62 -8.72 8.25
C THR A 206 -4.54 -8.04 7.25
N SER A 207 -4.33 -6.76 6.94
CA SER A 207 -5.28 -5.96 6.17
C SER A 207 -5.44 -6.39 4.71
N THR A 208 -4.49 -7.17 4.18
CA THR A 208 -4.52 -7.73 2.82
C THR A 208 -5.09 -9.14 2.74
N ASP A 209 -5.32 -9.79 3.89
CA ASP A 209 -5.82 -11.17 3.96
C ASP A 209 -7.29 -11.24 4.43
N ARG A 210 -7.96 -10.08 4.51
CA ARG A 210 -9.37 -9.95 4.90
C ARG A 210 -10.24 -9.60 3.70
N VAL A 211 -11.52 -9.96 3.81
CA VAL A 211 -12.56 -9.55 2.85
C VAL A 211 -12.96 -8.09 3.09
N GLU A 212 -12.90 -7.66 4.35
CA GLU A 212 -13.14 -6.28 4.76
C GLU A 212 -12.04 -5.33 4.27
N LEU A 213 -12.41 -4.07 4.04
CA LEU A 213 -11.51 -3.05 3.54
C LEU A 213 -10.43 -2.67 4.58
N SER A 214 -9.19 -2.53 4.12
CA SER A 214 -8.11 -1.90 4.89
C SER A 214 -8.37 -0.40 5.10
N SER A 215 -7.70 0.21 6.08
CA SER A 215 -7.72 1.68 6.28
C SER A 215 -7.27 2.48 5.04
N ASN A 216 -6.46 1.83 4.19
CA ASN A 216 -5.95 2.37 2.91
C ASN A 216 -6.89 2.11 1.72
N ALA A 217 -7.92 1.28 1.90
CA ALA A 217 -8.93 0.96 0.91
C ALA A 217 -10.25 1.65 1.30
N ASN A 218 -10.56 2.80 0.70
CA ASN A 218 -11.81 3.53 0.99
C ASN A 218 -12.93 3.23 -0.02
N ASN A 219 -12.74 2.30 -0.95
CA ASN A 219 -13.71 1.97 -1.99
C ASN A 219 -13.92 0.46 -2.11
N SER A 220 -15.10 -0.01 -1.70
CA SER A 220 -15.56 -1.41 -1.79
C SER A 220 -16.44 -1.70 -3.00
N HIS A 221 -16.80 -0.70 -3.81
CA HIS A 221 -17.66 -0.93 -4.97
C HIS A 221 -16.84 -1.45 -6.16
N PRO A 222 -17.27 -2.52 -6.85
CA PRO A 222 -18.47 -3.32 -6.60
C PRO A 222 -18.22 -4.47 -5.60
N LEU A 223 -19.08 -4.58 -4.58
CA LEU A 223 -18.94 -5.53 -3.48
C LEU A 223 -18.95 -6.99 -3.95
N LEU A 224 -19.87 -7.30 -4.86
CA LEU A 224 -20.02 -8.65 -5.40
C LEU A 224 -18.72 -9.17 -6.01
N PHE A 225 -18.08 -8.36 -6.86
CA PHE A 225 -16.84 -8.78 -7.50
C PHE A 225 -15.66 -8.75 -6.53
N ASN A 226 -15.61 -7.81 -5.58
CA ASN A 226 -14.60 -7.84 -4.53
C ASN A 226 -14.69 -9.11 -3.68
N TYR A 227 -15.89 -9.59 -3.38
CA TYR A 227 -16.09 -10.88 -2.72
C TYR A 227 -15.54 -12.04 -3.57
N LEU A 228 -15.83 -12.07 -4.87
CA LEU A 228 -15.27 -13.10 -5.77
C LEU A 228 -13.74 -13.05 -5.81
N LEU A 229 -13.15 -11.87 -6.01
CA LEU A 229 -11.70 -11.68 -6.05
C LEU A 229 -11.02 -12.01 -4.72
N SER A 230 -11.73 -11.92 -3.60
CA SER A 230 -11.17 -12.25 -2.28
C SER A 230 -10.82 -13.74 -2.11
N ASN A 231 -11.25 -14.61 -3.04
CA ASN A 231 -10.92 -16.04 -3.06
C ASN A 231 -9.60 -16.35 -3.79
N ILE A 232 -8.92 -15.34 -4.34
CA ILE A 232 -7.68 -15.50 -5.11
C ILE A 232 -6.55 -14.83 -4.34
N HIS A 233 -5.50 -15.59 -3.99
CA HIS A 233 -4.27 -15.06 -3.41
C HIS A 233 -3.24 -14.76 -4.49
N ILE A 234 -2.63 -13.58 -4.43
CA ILE A 234 -1.59 -13.10 -5.38
C ILE A 234 -0.18 -13.05 -4.77
N ASP A 235 -0.12 -13.13 -3.44
CA ASP A 235 1.07 -13.32 -2.62
C ASP A 235 0.59 -13.96 -1.30
N ASN A 236 1.50 -14.47 -0.48
CA ASN A 236 1.16 -15.03 0.83
C ASN A 236 0.50 -13.94 1.70
N LYS A 237 -0.71 -14.22 2.20
CA LYS A 237 -1.59 -13.29 2.93
C LYS A 237 -1.97 -12.02 2.16
N VAL A 238 -1.99 -12.08 0.83
CA VAL A 238 -2.50 -10.99 -0.01
C VAL A 238 -3.53 -11.52 -0.99
N ARG A 239 -4.78 -11.10 -0.79
CA ARG A 239 -5.91 -11.41 -1.67
C ARG A 239 -6.02 -10.40 -2.81
N LEU A 240 -6.51 -10.84 -3.95
CA LEU A 240 -6.59 -10.04 -5.18
C LEU A 240 -7.53 -8.82 -5.03
N ASN A 241 -8.59 -8.93 -4.24
CA ASN A 241 -9.52 -7.82 -3.98
C ASN A 241 -8.84 -6.60 -3.35
N TYR A 242 -7.77 -6.79 -2.58
CA TYR A 242 -7.01 -5.68 -2.00
C TYR A 242 -6.52 -4.71 -3.08
N LEU A 243 -5.93 -5.22 -4.17
CA LEU A 243 -5.42 -4.38 -5.25
C LEU A 243 -6.51 -3.53 -5.91
N PHE A 244 -7.72 -4.08 -6.00
CA PHE A 244 -8.84 -3.43 -6.66
C PHE A 244 -9.54 -2.38 -5.78
N THR A 245 -9.25 -2.38 -4.48
CA THR A 245 -9.88 -1.50 -3.50
C THR A 245 -8.92 -0.43 -2.96
N VAL A 246 -7.60 -0.61 -3.13
CA VAL A 246 -6.60 0.43 -2.87
C VAL A 246 -6.82 1.64 -3.79
N SER A 247 -6.80 2.82 -3.18
CA SER A 247 -6.95 4.09 -3.90
C SER A 247 -5.63 4.50 -4.55
N ILE A 248 -5.65 4.69 -5.87
CA ILE A 248 -4.48 5.10 -6.67
C ILE A 248 -4.31 6.62 -6.60
N LEU A 249 -5.41 7.35 -6.81
CA LEU A 249 -5.46 8.81 -6.77
C LEU A 249 -6.88 9.29 -6.41
N THR A 250 -7.05 10.59 -6.20
CA THR A 250 -8.34 11.24 -5.96
C THR A 250 -8.69 12.23 -7.07
N ILE A 251 -9.98 12.29 -7.42
CA ILE A 251 -10.55 13.34 -8.26
C ILE A 251 -11.69 13.98 -7.48
N GLY A 252 -11.45 15.18 -6.92
CA GLY A 252 -12.39 15.83 -6.01
C GLY A 252 -12.67 14.93 -4.78
N PRO A 253 -13.93 14.57 -4.48
CA PRO A 253 -14.25 13.70 -3.35
C PRO A 253 -14.07 12.20 -3.65
N PHE A 254 -13.78 11.82 -4.90
CA PHE A 254 -13.80 10.43 -5.33
C PHE A 254 -12.41 9.78 -5.29
N ASN A 255 -12.33 8.57 -4.75
CA ASN A 255 -11.13 7.73 -4.83
C ASN A 255 -11.17 6.89 -6.10
N ILE A 256 -10.13 7.01 -6.91
CA ILE A 256 -9.96 6.24 -8.14
C ILE A 256 -9.21 4.95 -7.82
N THR A 257 -9.80 3.81 -8.16
CA THR A 257 -9.24 2.46 -7.99
C THR A 257 -9.12 1.75 -9.34
N ILE A 258 -8.63 0.51 -9.33
CA ILE A 258 -8.64 -0.34 -10.54
C ILE A 258 -10.08 -0.54 -11.05
N TRP A 259 -11.08 -0.67 -10.16
CA TRP A 259 -12.48 -0.74 -10.57
C TRP A 259 -12.93 0.49 -11.33
N SER A 260 -12.52 1.69 -10.91
CA SER A 260 -12.83 2.93 -11.62
C SER A 260 -12.32 2.90 -13.07
N ILE A 261 -11.11 2.38 -13.29
CA ILE A 261 -10.53 2.21 -14.63
C ILE A 261 -11.31 1.14 -15.42
N ILE A 262 -11.70 0.04 -14.78
CA ILE A 262 -12.48 -1.02 -15.43
C ILE A 262 -13.85 -0.51 -15.89
N PHE A 263 -14.58 0.23 -15.05
CA PHE A 263 -15.87 0.80 -15.45
C PHE A 263 -15.73 1.78 -16.62
N LEU A 264 -14.67 2.61 -16.63
CA LEU A 264 -14.34 3.47 -17.76
C LEU A 264 -14.13 2.67 -19.05
N LEU A 265 -13.33 1.60 -19.00
CA LEU A 265 -13.04 0.74 -20.16
C LEU A 265 -14.28 -0.03 -20.63
N ILE A 266 -15.12 -0.52 -19.71
CA ILE A 266 -16.40 -1.15 -20.05
C ILE A 266 -17.29 -0.14 -20.78
N GLY A 267 -17.36 1.11 -20.30
CA GLY A 267 -18.13 2.15 -20.95
C GLY A 267 -17.67 2.44 -22.37
N ILE A 268 -16.35 2.52 -22.58
CA ILE A 268 -15.73 2.65 -23.91
C ILE A 268 -16.11 1.46 -24.81
N PHE A 269 -15.99 0.24 -24.28
CA PHE A 269 -16.31 -0.98 -25.02
C PHE A 269 -17.79 -1.04 -25.42
N LEU A 270 -18.71 -0.75 -24.49
CA LEU A 270 -20.15 -0.78 -24.72
C LEU A 270 -20.58 0.31 -25.71
N GLY A 271 -19.94 1.48 -25.73
CA GLY A 271 -20.24 2.56 -26.68
C GLY A 271 -19.92 2.20 -28.13
N ASN A 272 -18.97 1.29 -28.35
CA ASN A 272 -18.63 0.74 -29.67
C ASN A 272 -19.55 -0.42 -30.09
N ARG A 273 -20.63 -0.67 -29.37
CA ARG A 273 -21.56 -1.78 -29.58
C ARG A 273 -23.00 -1.26 -29.57
N ASN A 274 -23.91 -2.05 -30.14
CA ASN A 274 -25.33 -1.68 -30.24
C ASN A 274 -26.12 -1.96 -28.94
N PHE A 275 -25.51 -1.77 -27.77
CA PHE A 275 -26.21 -1.93 -26.51
C PHE A 275 -27.14 -0.74 -26.22
N ASN A 276 -28.26 -1.03 -25.56
CA ASN A 276 -29.22 -0.03 -25.11
C ASN A 276 -28.79 0.52 -23.75
N PHE A 277 -28.84 1.84 -23.59
CA PHE A 277 -28.56 2.53 -22.33
C PHE A 277 -29.41 1.99 -21.16
N LYS A 278 -30.69 1.67 -21.39
CA LYS A 278 -31.59 1.15 -20.35
C LYS A 278 -31.10 -0.18 -19.81
N ASP A 279 -30.64 -1.07 -20.69
CA ASP A 279 -30.16 -2.40 -20.31
C ASP A 279 -28.83 -2.29 -19.55
N ILE A 280 -27.92 -1.43 -19.99
CA ILE A 280 -26.66 -1.16 -19.28
C ILE A 280 -26.94 -0.63 -17.87
N THR A 281 -27.86 0.33 -17.75
CA THR A 281 -28.26 0.91 -16.46
C THR A 281 -28.88 -0.14 -15.55
N PHE A 282 -29.78 -0.96 -16.09
CA PHE A 282 -30.44 -2.03 -15.34
C PHE A 282 -29.43 -3.05 -14.80
N VAL A 283 -28.53 -3.54 -15.66
CA VAL A 283 -27.47 -4.48 -15.26
C VAL A 283 -26.54 -3.87 -14.22
N TYR A 284 -26.15 -2.61 -14.40
CA TYR A 284 -25.30 -1.91 -13.43
C TYR A 284 -25.96 -1.84 -12.05
N LEU A 285 -27.20 -1.37 -11.98
CA LEU A 285 -27.94 -1.26 -10.72
C LEU A 285 -28.16 -2.63 -10.07
N LEU A 286 -28.43 -3.67 -10.86
CA LEU A 286 -28.55 -5.05 -10.37
C LEU A 286 -27.26 -5.52 -9.70
N LEU A 287 -26.11 -5.27 -10.32
CA LEU A 287 -24.79 -5.64 -9.78
C LEU A 287 -24.41 -4.81 -8.54
N SER A 288 -24.95 -3.60 -8.41
CA SER A 288 -24.71 -2.71 -7.26
C SER A 288 -25.70 -2.87 -6.10
N ILE A 289 -26.67 -3.81 -6.17
CA ILE A 289 -27.63 -4.05 -5.07
C ILE A 289 -26.92 -4.30 -3.73
N PRO A 290 -25.89 -5.18 -3.62
CA PRO A 290 -25.19 -5.40 -2.36
C PRO A 290 -24.57 -4.12 -1.78
N ASP A 291 -24.05 -3.24 -2.64
CA ASP A 291 -23.46 -1.96 -2.25
C ASP A 291 -24.51 -0.94 -1.77
N LEU A 292 -25.71 -0.94 -2.37
CA LEU A 292 -26.82 -0.08 -1.92
C LEU A 292 -27.29 -0.46 -0.51
N LEU A 293 -27.33 -1.76 -0.19
CA LEU A 293 -27.75 -2.26 1.12
C LEU A 293 -26.83 -1.82 2.26
N ILE A 294 -25.55 -1.59 1.97
CA ILE A 294 -24.56 -1.11 2.96
C ILE A 294 -24.30 0.40 2.89
N GLY A 295 -25.08 1.15 2.10
CA GLY A 295 -25.00 2.61 2.02
C GLY A 295 -23.81 3.16 1.23
N ASN A 296 -23.19 2.38 0.35
CA ASN A 296 -22.00 2.79 -0.43
C ASN A 296 -22.34 3.64 -1.67
N VAL A 297 -23.23 4.63 -1.51
CA VAL A 297 -23.87 5.34 -2.64
C VAL A 297 -22.87 6.17 -3.45
N SER A 298 -21.89 6.82 -2.80
CA SER A 298 -20.94 7.70 -3.49
C SER A 298 -20.07 6.97 -4.52
N ASN A 299 -19.57 5.78 -4.18
CA ASN A 299 -18.74 4.98 -5.08
C ASN A 299 -19.57 4.38 -6.24
N ILE A 300 -20.82 4.00 -5.97
CA ILE A 300 -21.77 3.56 -7.01
C ILE A 300 -22.01 4.71 -8.00
N VAL A 301 -22.27 5.93 -7.52
CA VAL A 301 -22.51 7.07 -8.40
C VAL A 301 -21.26 7.37 -9.23
N CYS A 302 -20.07 7.37 -8.63
CA CYS A 302 -18.81 7.62 -9.32
C CYS A 302 -18.55 6.59 -10.44
N HIS A 303 -18.63 5.29 -10.13
CA HIS A 303 -18.39 4.23 -11.11
C HIS A 303 -19.46 4.23 -12.22
N TYR A 304 -20.70 4.61 -11.90
CA TYR A 304 -21.74 4.79 -12.90
C TYR A 304 -21.41 5.93 -13.87
N PHE A 305 -20.97 7.09 -13.36
CA PHE A 305 -20.52 8.18 -14.22
C PHE A 305 -19.35 7.77 -15.13
N LEU A 306 -18.38 7.01 -14.59
CA LEU A 306 -17.26 6.49 -15.37
C LEU A 306 -17.69 5.47 -16.44
N LEU A 307 -18.76 4.72 -16.20
CA LEU A 307 -19.33 3.78 -17.17
C LEU A 307 -20.10 4.51 -18.28
N ILE A 308 -21.01 5.42 -17.93
CA ILE A 308 -22.01 5.95 -18.85
C ILE A 308 -21.48 7.12 -19.70
N THR A 309 -20.58 7.94 -19.16
CA THR A 309 -20.01 9.07 -19.88
C THR A 309 -19.27 8.66 -21.16
N PRO A 310 -18.27 7.74 -21.12
CA PRO A 310 -17.61 7.29 -22.35
C PRO A 310 -18.55 6.53 -23.29
N PHE A 311 -19.55 5.81 -22.76
CA PHE A 311 -20.55 5.12 -23.59
C PHE A 311 -21.28 6.10 -24.52
N PHE A 312 -21.80 7.21 -23.99
CA PHE A 312 -22.49 8.21 -24.81
C PHE A 312 -21.54 8.98 -25.74
N LEU A 313 -20.34 9.34 -25.26
CA LEU A 313 -19.34 10.05 -26.07
C LEU A 313 -18.93 9.28 -27.33
N ILE A 314 -18.89 7.95 -27.25
CA ILE A 314 -18.53 7.09 -28.39
C ILE A 314 -19.75 6.79 -29.24
N LYS A 315 -20.90 6.49 -28.64
CA LYS A 315 -22.13 6.20 -29.39
C LYS A 315 -22.52 7.37 -30.31
N ASN A 316 -22.46 8.60 -29.79
CA ASN A 316 -22.72 9.80 -30.58
C ASN A 316 -21.73 10.00 -31.75
N LYS A 317 -20.53 9.42 -31.71
CA LYS A 317 -19.59 9.47 -32.85
C LYS A 317 -19.89 8.41 -33.91
N ASN A 318 -20.51 7.29 -33.53
CA ASN A 318 -20.86 6.21 -34.45
C ASN A 318 -22.23 6.43 -35.12
N ASP A 319 -23.06 7.30 -34.54
CA ASP A 319 -24.36 7.71 -35.09
C ASP A 319 -24.25 8.92 -36.07
N ILE A 320 -23.04 9.46 -36.30
CA ILE A 320 -22.72 10.52 -37.29
C ILE A 320 -22.01 9.88 -38.48
#